data_AF-A0A1B0GRZ8-F1
#
_entry.id   AF-A0A1B0GRZ8-F1
#
_cell.length_a   1.000
_cell.length_b   1.000
_cell.length_c   1.000
_cell.angle_alpha   90.00
_cell.angle_beta   90.00
_cell.angle_gamma   90.00
#
_symmetry.space_group_name_H-M   'P 1'
#
loop_
_entity.id
_entity.type
_entity.pdbx_description
1 polymer ?
#
loop_
_entity_poly.entity_id
_entity_poly.type
_entity_poly.pdbx_seq_one_letter_code
_entity_poly.pdbx_strand_id
1 'polypeptide(L)'
;MFVSLWEFFYGHFFRFWMKWLLRQMTGKCELQRIFDTYGGAQRTYRIENSLTYSKNKVLQNATRVAQSELDRCIANIMKEKNICSEKDTSFQICMRTCLLQITGYKQLYHDVENVRKKPYDSANAQHEKMLLKLWSLLMPTKKLTARISKQWADIGFQGDDPKTDFRGMGILGLINLVYFSENYTSEAH
;
A
#
# COMPACT_ATOMS: atom_id res chain seq x y z
N MET A 1 16.00 12.90 26.95
CA MET A 1 15.33 14.12 27.48
C MET A 1 15.52 15.34 26.58
N PHE A 2 16.75 15.67 26.16
CA PHE A 2 16.98 16.78 25.21
C PHE A 2 16.37 16.54 23.82
N VAL A 3 16.49 15.34 23.26
CA VAL A 3 15.89 15.00 21.96
C VAL A 3 14.36 15.07 22.00
N SER A 4 13.73 14.57 23.06
CA SER A 4 12.27 14.62 23.25
C SER A 4 11.76 16.06 23.46
N LEU A 5 12.52 16.91 24.16
CA LEU A 5 12.22 18.34 24.29
C LEU A 5 12.38 19.06 22.95
N TRP A 6 13.45 18.78 22.20
CA TRP A 6 13.68 19.37 20.88
C TRP A 6 12.60 18.97 19.87
N GLU A 7 12.22 17.69 19.80
CA GLU A 7 11.11 17.24 18.95
C GLU A 7 9.78 17.88 19.36
N PHE A 8 9.55 18.08 20.65
CA PHE A 8 8.38 18.78 21.16
C PHE A 8 8.38 20.26 20.71
N PHE A 9 9.46 21.01 20.96
CA PHE A 9 9.55 22.43 20.57
C PHE A 9 9.51 22.62 19.04
N TYR A 10 10.24 21.78 18.30
CA TYR A 10 10.28 21.81 16.84
C TYR A 10 8.91 21.46 16.24
N GLY A 11 8.27 20.41 16.75
CA GLY A 11 6.97 19.94 16.27
C GLY A 11 5.81 20.87 16.61
N HIS A 12 5.81 21.48 17.80
CA HIS A 12 4.66 22.21 18.31
C HIS A 12 4.67 23.71 17.98
N PHE A 13 5.85 24.35 18.02
CA PHE A 13 5.97 25.80 17.80
C PHE A 13 6.64 26.12 16.49
N PHE A 14 7.84 25.57 16.25
CA PHE A 14 8.63 25.95 15.09
C PHE A 14 7.98 25.54 13.77
N ARG A 15 7.46 24.31 13.67
CA ARG A 15 6.77 23.84 12.45
C ARG A 15 5.52 24.64 12.13
N PHE A 16 4.73 25.01 13.14
CA PHE A 16 3.54 25.84 12.93
C PHE A 16 3.92 27.25 12.49
N TRP A 17 4.87 27.86 13.19
CA TRP A 17 5.37 29.19 12.88
C TRP A 17 5.98 29.26 11.48
N MET A 18 6.79 28.28 11.09
CA MET A 18 7.35 28.18 9.74
C MET A 18 6.26 28.04 8.66
N LYS A 19 5.22 27.24 8.90
CA LYS A 19 4.10 27.10 7.96
C LYS A 19 3.35 28.43 7.78
N TRP A 20 3.12 29.15 8.87
CA TRP A 20 2.51 30.46 8.86
C TRP A 20 3.40 31.48 8.13
N LEU A 21 4.69 31.55 8.48
CA LEU A 21 5.66 32.46 7.87
C LEU A 21 5.76 32.23 6.36
N LEU A 22 5.92 30.98 5.93
CA LEU A 22 5.96 30.63 4.51
C LEU A 22 4.65 31.00 3.80
N ARG A 23 3.50 30.91 4.47
CA ARG A 23 2.23 31.35 3.88
C ARG A 23 2.20 32.87 3.68
N GLN A 24 2.75 33.65 4.61
CA GLN A 24 2.86 35.10 4.45
C GLN A 24 3.85 35.47 3.33
N MET A 25 5.00 34.78 3.25
CA MET A 25 6.03 35.07 2.25
C MET A 25 5.63 34.65 0.83
N THR A 26 4.99 33.48 0.67
CA THR A 26 4.71 32.92 -0.67
C THR A 26 3.25 33.05 -1.09
N GLY A 27 2.34 33.44 -0.19
CA GLY A 27 0.89 33.41 -0.43
C GLY A 27 0.29 32.01 -0.56
N LYS A 28 1.10 30.95 -0.50
CA LYS A 28 0.70 29.55 -0.77
C LYS A 28 0.65 28.75 0.52
N CYS A 29 -0.29 27.80 0.63
CA CYS A 29 -0.31 26.84 1.71
C CYS A 29 0.71 25.70 1.50
N GLU A 30 0.92 24.85 2.51
CA GLU A 30 1.85 23.71 2.44
C GLU A 30 1.55 22.77 1.27
N LEU A 31 0.27 22.48 1.00
CA LEU A 31 -0.12 21.58 -0.10
C LEU A 31 0.25 22.17 -1.47
N GLN A 32 -0.03 23.46 -1.69
CA GLN A 32 0.37 24.16 -2.92
C GLN A 32 1.89 24.15 -3.09
N ARG A 33 2.65 24.43 -2.02
CA ARG A 33 4.12 24.36 -2.08
C ARG A 33 4.65 22.96 -2.39
N ILE A 34 4.00 21.91 -1.87
CA ILE A 34 4.35 20.52 -2.22
C ILE A 34 4.12 20.28 -3.73
N PHE A 35 3.00 20.76 -4.28
CA PHE A 35 2.72 20.61 -5.70
C PHE A 35 3.70 21.36 -6.61
N ASP A 36 4.12 22.56 -6.22
CA ASP A 36 5.10 23.34 -6.97
C ASP A 36 6.50 22.70 -6.97
N THR A 37 6.86 22.04 -5.87
CA THR A 37 8.26 21.60 -5.63
C THR A 37 8.53 20.17 -6.07
N TYR A 38 7.54 19.28 -5.94
CA TYR A 38 7.75 17.84 -6.13
C TYR A 38 6.87 17.29 -7.25
N GLY A 39 7.32 16.23 -7.91
CA GLY A 39 6.56 15.48 -8.92
C GLY A 39 6.41 13.99 -8.57
N GLY A 40 5.57 13.29 -9.32
CA GLY A 40 5.41 11.83 -9.25
C GLY A 40 5.14 11.28 -7.84
N ALA A 41 5.73 10.13 -7.52
CA ALA A 41 5.54 9.44 -6.25
C ALA A 41 5.99 10.28 -5.03
N GLN A 42 7.04 11.10 -5.17
CA GLN A 42 7.53 11.94 -4.08
C GLN A 42 6.50 13.00 -3.66
N ARG A 43 5.79 13.58 -4.64
CA ARG A 43 4.66 14.49 -4.38
C ARG A 43 3.57 13.77 -3.59
N THR A 44 3.14 12.60 -4.07
CA THR A 44 2.07 11.81 -3.44
C THR A 44 2.41 11.44 -2.00
N TYR A 45 3.62 10.95 -1.75
CA TYR A 45 4.11 10.64 -0.41
C TYR A 45 4.07 11.87 0.54
N ARG A 46 4.51 13.03 0.05
CA ARG A 46 4.50 14.26 0.87
C ARG A 46 3.08 14.78 1.13
N ILE A 47 2.19 14.69 0.14
CA ILE A 47 0.77 15.00 0.31
C ILE A 47 0.16 14.07 1.35
N GLU A 48 0.38 12.76 1.23
CA GLU A 48 -0.12 11.80 2.21
C GLU A 48 0.35 12.12 3.64
N ASN A 49 1.65 12.37 3.83
CA ASN A 49 2.18 12.75 5.13
C ASN A 49 1.54 14.04 5.65
N SER A 50 1.40 15.06 4.78
CA SER A 50 0.77 16.32 5.15
C SER A 50 -0.69 16.15 5.58
N LEU A 51 -1.43 15.25 4.94
CA LEU A 51 -2.83 14.96 5.25
C LEU A 51 -2.94 14.11 6.53
N THR A 52 -2.22 12.99 6.59
CA THR A 52 -2.25 12.02 7.71
C THR A 52 -1.95 12.67 9.05
N TYR A 53 -0.92 13.51 9.11
CA TYR A 53 -0.48 14.20 10.32
C TYR A 53 -1.10 15.60 10.50
N SER A 54 -2.11 15.95 9.70
CA SER A 54 -2.85 17.20 9.88
C SER A 54 -3.65 17.16 11.17
N LYS A 55 -3.62 18.28 11.92
CA LYS A 55 -4.53 18.50 13.07
C LYS A 55 -5.98 18.75 12.64
N ASN A 56 -6.18 19.14 11.39
CA ASN A 56 -7.51 19.38 10.81
C ASN A 56 -8.11 18.05 10.32
N LYS A 57 -9.30 17.71 10.82
CA LYS A 57 -10.00 16.45 10.55
C LYS A 57 -10.43 16.26 9.10
N VAL A 58 -10.80 17.33 8.40
CA VAL A 58 -11.13 17.26 6.97
C VAL A 58 -9.92 16.75 6.19
N LEU A 59 -8.74 17.30 6.47
CA LEU A 59 -7.50 16.88 5.82
C LEU A 59 -7.08 15.46 6.23
N GLN A 60 -7.18 15.14 7.53
CA GLN A 60 -6.80 13.81 8.03
C GLN A 60 -7.64 12.70 7.39
N ASN A 61 -8.94 12.93 7.25
CA ASN A 61 -9.88 11.97 6.69
C ASN A 61 -9.73 11.79 5.16
N ALA A 62 -9.10 12.74 4.47
CA ALA A 62 -8.92 12.69 3.02
C ALA A 62 -8.17 11.43 2.54
N THR A 63 -7.28 10.90 3.38
CA THR A 63 -6.49 9.70 3.04
C THR A 63 -7.27 8.38 3.10
N ARG A 64 -8.54 8.43 3.52
CA ARG A 64 -9.44 7.29 3.70
C ARG A 64 -10.75 7.45 2.90
N VAL A 65 -10.80 8.44 2.02
CA VAL A 65 -12.01 8.76 1.28
C VAL A 65 -12.32 7.69 0.23
N ALA A 66 -13.58 7.33 0.06
CA ALA A 66 -14.02 6.50 -1.05
C ALA A 66 -13.84 7.25 -2.38
N GLN A 67 -13.59 6.51 -3.47
CA GLN A 67 -13.36 7.12 -4.79
C GLN A 67 -14.57 7.94 -5.29
N SER A 68 -15.80 7.53 -4.96
CA SER A 68 -17.04 8.25 -5.28
C SER A 68 -17.15 9.62 -4.57
N GLU A 69 -16.44 9.78 -3.46
CA GLU A 69 -16.51 10.96 -2.57
C GLU A 69 -15.34 11.93 -2.78
N LEU A 70 -14.50 11.65 -3.78
CA LEU A 70 -13.22 12.31 -3.98
C LEU A 70 -13.39 13.80 -4.32
N ASP A 71 -14.31 14.12 -5.22
CA ASP A 71 -14.55 15.51 -5.64
C ASP A 71 -15.03 16.39 -4.48
N ARG A 72 -15.96 15.86 -3.67
CA ARG A 72 -16.44 16.51 -2.45
C ARG A 72 -15.32 16.70 -1.45
N CYS A 73 -14.46 15.71 -1.27
CA CYS A 73 -13.30 15.79 -0.39
C CYS A 73 -12.30 16.87 -0.83
N ILE A 74 -11.98 16.93 -2.12
CA ILE A 74 -11.06 17.95 -2.66
C ILE A 74 -11.65 19.36 -2.46
N ALA A 75 -12.94 19.56 -2.75
CA ALA A 75 -13.62 20.82 -2.52
C ALA A 75 -13.54 21.26 -1.04
N ASN A 76 -13.75 20.32 -0.11
CA ASN A 76 -13.61 20.60 1.33
C ASN A 76 -12.16 20.97 1.70
N ILE A 77 -11.15 20.29 1.16
CA ILE A 77 -9.74 20.63 1.41
C ILE A 77 -9.41 22.03 0.89
N MET A 78 -9.87 22.36 -0.32
CA MET A 78 -9.65 23.68 -0.92
C MET A 78 -10.29 24.77 -0.08
N LYS A 79 -11.53 24.55 0.39
CA LYS A 79 -12.22 25.45 1.33
C LYS A 79 -11.41 25.63 2.63
N GLU A 80 -11.03 24.54 3.29
CA GLU A 80 -10.26 24.57 4.55
C GLU A 80 -8.88 25.23 4.43
N LYS A 81 -8.31 25.25 3.21
CA LYS A 81 -7.01 25.87 2.94
C LYS A 81 -7.08 27.25 2.30
N ASN A 82 -8.29 27.77 2.05
CA ASN A 82 -8.53 29.00 1.31
C ASN A 82 -7.80 28.99 -0.05
N ILE A 83 -7.92 27.87 -0.78
CA ILE A 83 -7.38 27.71 -2.14
C ILE A 83 -8.48 28.10 -3.13
N CYS A 84 -8.16 28.97 -4.09
CA CYS A 84 -9.12 29.51 -5.04
C CYS A 84 -9.32 28.53 -6.20
N SER A 85 -10.52 27.98 -6.37
CA SER A 85 -10.81 26.99 -7.40
C SER A 85 -10.62 27.48 -8.83
N GLU A 86 -10.90 28.77 -9.07
CA GLU A 86 -10.80 29.37 -10.41
C GLU A 86 -9.34 29.60 -10.85
N LYS A 87 -8.44 29.84 -9.88
CA LYS A 87 -7.03 30.15 -10.14
C LYS A 87 -6.12 28.93 -10.07
N ASP A 88 -6.51 27.91 -9.32
CA ASP A 88 -5.70 26.73 -9.03
C ASP A 88 -6.30 25.45 -9.64
N THR A 89 -6.69 25.47 -10.91
CA THR A 89 -7.21 24.28 -11.62
C THR A 89 -6.20 23.13 -11.63
N SER A 90 -4.91 23.45 -11.77
CA SER A 90 -3.81 22.47 -11.69
C SER A 90 -3.71 21.80 -10.31
N PHE A 91 -4.03 22.53 -9.23
CA PHE A 91 -4.06 21.98 -7.87
C PHE A 91 -5.12 20.89 -7.76
N GLN A 92 -6.34 21.15 -8.24
CA GLN A 92 -7.43 20.19 -8.16
C GLN A 92 -7.09 18.89 -8.88
N ILE A 93 -6.53 18.99 -10.09
CA ILE A 93 -6.09 17.82 -10.88
C ILE A 93 -5.00 17.05 -10.13
N CYS A 94 -3.95 17.73 -9.68
CA CYS A 94 -2.83 17.09 -8.98
C CYS A 94 -3.26 16.45 -7.65
N MET A 95 -4.18 17.11 -6.93
CA MET A 95 -4.74 16.62 -5.67
C MET A 95 -5.58 15.37 -5.91
N ARG A 96 -6.42 15.37 -6.96
CA ARG A 96 -7.19 14.19 -7.37
C ARG A 96 -6.26 13.01 -7.65
N THR A 97 -5.20 13.22 -8.44
CA THR A 97 -4.21 12.18 -8.74
C THR A 97 -3.56 11.64 -7.47
N CYS A 98 -3.12 12.50 -6.56
CA CYS A 98 -2.48 12.06 -5.32
C CYS A 98 -3.45 11.25 -4.45
N LEU A 99 -4.67 11.73 -4.26
CA LEU A 99 -5.65 11.02 -3.44
C LEU A 99 -6.05 9.68 -4.05
N LEU A 100 -6.23 9.58 -5.38
CA LEU A 100 -6.48 8.30 -6.06
C LEU A 100 -5.33 7.30 -5.85
N GLN A 101 -4.08 7.77 -5.95
CA GLN A 101 -2.93 6.91 -5.70
C GLN A 101 -2.90 6.44 -4.24
N ILE A 102 -3.13 7.36 -3.29
CA ILE A 102 -3.13 7.06 -1.84
C ILE A 102 -4.22 6.04 -1.49
N THR A 103 -5.46 6.28 -1.91
CA THR A 103 -6.57 5.38 -1.60
C THR A 103 -6.45 4.07 -2.36
N GLY A 104 -5.98 4.11 -3.61
CA GLY A 104 -5.76 2.93 -4.44
C GLY A 104 -4.72 1.98 -3.87
N TYR A 105 -3.54 2.46 -3.46
CA TYR A 105 -2.52 1.57 -2.91
C TYR A 105 -2.95 1.00 -1.54
N LYS A 106 -3.68 1.76 -0.73
CA LYS A 106 -4.24 1.27 0.55
C LYS A 106 -5.25 0.17 0.33
N GLN A 107 -6.12 0.34 -0.67
CA GLN A 107 -7.06 -0.70 -1.05
C GLN A 107 -6.32 -1.95 -1.54
N LEU A 108 -5.33 -1.80 -2.42
CA LEU A 108 -4.50 -2.90 -2.88
C LEU A 108 -3.83 -3.64 -1.71
N TYR A 109 -3.23 -2.92 -0.77
CA TYR A 109 -2.63 -3.50 0.42
C TYR A 109 -3.64 -4.32 1.23
N HIS A 110 -4.84 -3.76 1.44
CA HIS A 110 -5.91 -4.44 2.14
C HIS A 110 -6.35 -5.72 1.40
N ASP A 111 -6.49 -5.67 0.09
CA ASP A 111 -6.90 -6.81 -0.73
C ASP A 111 -5.84 -7.92 -0.71
N VAL A 112 -4.56 -7.57 -0.84
CA VAL A 112 -3.43 -8.50 -0.71
C VAL A 112 -3.42 -9.14 0.69
N GLU A 113 -3.61 -8.34 1.74
CA GLU A 113 -3.66 -8.86 3.11
C GLU A 113 -4.86 -9.79 3.35
N ASN A 114 -6.00 -9.56 2.70
CA ASN A 114 -7.14 -10.47 2.77
C ASN A 114 -6.82 -11.82 2.13
N VAL A 115 -6.11 -11.82 1.00
CA VAL A 115 -5.63 -13.07 0.38
C VAL A 115 -4.60 -13.75 1.28
N ARG A 116 -3.63 -13.00 1.84
CA ARG A 116 -2.61 -13.55 2.76
C ARG A 116 -3.23 -14.19 4.00
N LYS A 117 -4.27 -13.58 4.57
CA LYS A 117 -4.95 -14.08 5.77
C LYS A 117 -5.84 -15.29 5.51
N LYS A 118 -6.21 -15.55 4.25
CA LYS A 118 -7.01 -16.73 3.90
C LYS A 118 -6.14 -17.98 4.03
N PRO A 119 -6.46 -18.90 4.96
CA PRO A 119 -5.63 -20.09 5.16
C PRO A 119 -5.71 -21.01 3.94
N TYR A 120 -4.62 -21.74 3.70
CA TYR A 120 -4.67 -22.89 2.81
C TYR A 120 -5.63 -23.94 3.41
N ASP A 121 -6.43 -24.55 2.54
CA ASP A 121 -7.46 -25.52 2.94
C ASP A 121 -7.37 -26.75 2.04
N SER A 122 -7.02 -27.87 2.64
CA SER A 122 -6.88 -29.17 1.98
C SER A 122 -8.22 -29.78 1.56
N ALA A 123 -9.35 -29.31 2.11
CA ALA A 123 -10.68 -29.69 1.64
C ALA A 123 -11.13 -28.85 0.42
N ASN A 124 -10.41 -27.76 0.10
CA ASN A 124 -10.73 -26.91 -1.03
C ASN A 124 -10.04 -27.41 -2.31
N ALA A 125 -10.83 -27.93 -3.25
CA ALA A 125 -10.32 -28.51 -4.49
C ALA A 125 -9.48 -27.52 -5.33
N GLN A 126 -9.78 -26.23 -5.29
CA GLN A 126 -9.01 -25.23 -6.03
C GLN A 126 -7.62 -25.00 -5.40
N HIS A 127 -7.54 -25.00 -4.07
CA HIS A 127 -6.26 -24.88 -3.36
C HIS A 127 -5.37 -26.11 -3.63
N GLU A 128 -5.92 -27.33 -3.54
CA GLU A 128 -5.20 -28.57 -3.85
C GLU A 128 -4.77 -28.62 -5.32
N LYS A 129 -5.63 -28.20 -6.27
CA LYS A 129 -5.26 -28.10 -7.69
C LYS A 129 -4.06 -27.18 -7.92
N MET A 130 -3.99 -26.04 -7.22
CA MET A 130 -2.85 -25.14 -7.31
C MET A 130 -1.58 -25.75 -6.69
N LEU A 131 -1.70 -26.47 -5.59
CA LEU A 131 -0.56 -27.14 -4.94
C LEU A 131 0.02 -28.24 -5.84
N LEU A 132 -0.83 -29.05 -6.47
CA LEU A 132 -0.39 -30.07 -7.42
C LEU A 132 0.20 -29.45 -8.70
N LYS A 133 -0.35 -28.32 -9.15
CA LYS A 133 0.21 -27.56 -10.27
C LYS A 133 1.63 -27.08 -9.94
N LEU A 134 1.86 -26.54 -8.75
CA LEU A 134 3.20 -26.14 -8.28
C LEU A 134 4.19 -27.30 -8.39
N TRP A 135 3.82 -28.48 -7.88
CA TRP A 135 4.66 -29.67 -8.01
C TRP A 135 4.97 -30.03 -9.47
N SER A 136 3.96 -30.06 -10.33
CA SER A 136 4.17 -30.40 -11.75
C SER A 136 5.06 -29.41 -12.48
N LEU A 137 5.04 -28.13 -12.07
CA LEU A 137 5.87 -27.10 -12.66
C LEU A 137 7.32 -27.24 -12.23
N LEU A 138 7.59 -27.48 -10.94
CA LEU A 138 8.94 -27.54 -10.40
C LEU A 138 9.61 -28.93 -10.52
N MET A 139 8.82 -29.99 -10.61
CA MET A 139 9.28 -31.38 -10.66
C MET A 139 8.66 -32.13 -11.86
N PRO A 140 8.88 -31.67 -13.11
CA PRO A 140 8.17 -32.20 -14.29
C PRO A 140 8.47 -33.67 -14.58
N THR A 141 9.63 -34.18 -14.15
CA THR A 141 10.07 -35.57 -14.37
C THR A 141 9.67 -36.53 -13.24
N LYS A 142 9.22 -36.01 -12.09
CA LYS A 142 8.91 -36.80 -10.90
C LYS A 142 7.45 -36.66 -10.52
N LYS A 143 6.67 -37.73 -10.64
CA LYS A 143 5.27 -37.73 -10.18
C LYS A 143 5.21 -37.70 -8.65
N LEU A 144 4.27 -36.91 -8.12
CA LEU A 144 3.93 -36.94 -6.71
C LEU A 144 3.16 -38.23 -6.40
N THR A 145 3.65 -39.01 -5.43
CA THR A 145 3.06 -40.31 -5.05
C THR A 145 1.82 -40.15 -4.17
N ALA A 146 1.83 -39.16 -3.29
CA ALA A 146 0.72 -38.83 -2.41
C ALA A 146 0.78 -37.35 -2.03
N ARG A 147 -0.39 -36.78 -1.71
CA ARG A 147 -0.50 -35.39 -1.26
C ARG A 147 0.31 -35.14 0.01
N ILE A 148 0.31 -36.07 0.97
CA ILE A 148 1.20 -36.01 2.14
C ILE A 148 2.36 -36.96 1.86
N SER A 149 3.55 -36.42 1.67
CA SER A 149 4.76 -37.21 1.40
C SER A 149 6.04 -36.41 1.63
N LYS A 150 7.14 -37.11 1.92
CA LYS A 150 8.48 -36.50 2.04
C LYS A 150 8.97 -35.80 0.77
N GLN A 151 8.32 -36.04 -0.38
CA GLN A 151 8.72 -35.46 -1.66
C GLN A 151 8.66 -33.93 -1.65
N TRP A 152 7.79 -33.33 -0.84
CA TRP A 152 7.67 -31.87 -0.77
C TRP A 152 8.95 -31.18 -0.27
N ALA A 153 9.81 -31.89 0.47
CA ALA A 153 11.13 -31.40 0.85
C ALA A 153 12.05 -31.17 -0.37
N ASP A 154 11.82 -31.87 -1.50
CA ASP A 154 12.61 -31.70 -2.72
C ASP A 154 12.43 -30.29 -3.33
N ILE A 155 11.33 -29.60 -3.01
CA ILE A 155 11.07 -28.21 -3.42
C ILE A 155 11.02 -27.25 -2.22
N GLY A 156 11.57 -27.66 -1.07
CA GLY A 156 11.83 -26.78 0.07
C GLY A 156 10.72 -26.65 1.13
N PHE A 157 9.65 -27.44 1.07
CA PHE A 157 8.64 -27.46 2.15
C PHE A 157 9.17 -28.15 3.41
N GLN A 158 8.74 -27.67 4.58
CA GLN A 158 9.13 -28.21 5.88
C GLN A 158 8.18 -29.34 6.32
N GLY A 159 8.54 -30.56 5.96
CA GLY A 159 7.83 -31.78 6.36
C GLY A 159 6.97 -32.37 5.25
N ASP A 160 6.15 -33.36 5.61
CA ASP A 160 5.43 -34.18 4.63
C ASP A 160 4.12 -33.52 4.14
N ASP A 161 3.58 -32.55 4.89
CA ASP A 161 2.34 -31.83 4.56
C ASP A 161 2.61 -30.32 4.33
N PRO A 162 2.57 -29.86 3.06
CA PRO A 162 2.75 -28.46 2.68
C PRO A 162 1.79 -27.47 3.34
N LYS A 163 0.62 -27.93 3.83
CA LYS A 163 -0.35 -27.08 4.53
C LYS A 163 0.30 -26.34 5.70
N THR A 164 1.25 -26.98 6.37
CA THR A 164 1.89 -26.40 7.56
C THR A 164 2.81 -25.22 7.22
N ASP A 165 3.39 -25.17 6.02
CA ASP A 165 4.23 -24.06 5.56
C ASP A 165 3.42 -22.81 5.20
N PHE A 166 2.16 -22.98 4.79
CA PHE A 166 1.29 -21.85 4.41
C PHE A 166 0.66 -21.12 5.61
N ARG A 167 1.03 -21.42 6.85
CA ARG A 167 0.41 -20.79 8.04
C ARG A 167 0.62 -19.27 8.10
N GLY A 168 1.79 -18.77 7.69
CA GLY A 168 2.12 -17.34 7.75
C GLY A 168 1.58 -16.54 6.56
N MET A 169 1.75 -17.08 5.35
CA MET A 169 1.40 -16.41 4.09
C MET A 169 0.05 -16.81 3.51
N GLY A 170 -0.63 -17.79 4.10
CA GLY A 170 -1.91 -18.33 3.62
C GLY A 170 -1.84 -18.77 2.17
N ILE A 171 -2.97 -18.64 1.47
CA ILE A 171 -3.07 -18.98 0.05
C ILE A 171 -2.25 -18.03 -0.84
N LEU A 172 -1.94 -16.81 -0.38
CA LEU A 172 -1.10 -15.87 -1.12
C LEU A 172 0.29 -16.45 -1.39
N GLY A 173 0.86 -17.17 -0.42
CA GLY A 173 2.14 -17.87 -0.60
C GLY A 173 2.09 -18.84 -1.78
N LEU A 174 1.06 -19.68 -1.86
CA LEU A 174 0.89 -20.63 -2.95
C LEU A 174 0.63 -19.94 -4.31
N ILE A 175 -0.18 -18.88 -4.33
CA ILE A 175 -0.42 -18.07 -5.54
C ILE A 175 0.91 -17.56 -6.10
N ASN A 176 1.75 -16.98 -5.24
CA ASN A 176 3.03 -16.41 -5.65
C ASN A 176 4.02 -17.48 -6.13
N LEU A 177 4.10 -18.62 -5.44
CA LEU A 177 4.96 -19.74 -5.85
C LEU A 177 4.57 -20.28 -7.23
N VAL A 178 3.26 -20.48 -7.46
CA VAL A 178 2.76 -20.93 -8.77
C VAL A 178 3.05 -19.88 -9.83
N TYR A 179 2.74 -18.60 -9.58
CA TYR A 179 3.00 -17.53 -10.54
C TYR A 179 4.49 -17.44 -10.90
N PHE A 180 5.38 -17.53 -9.90
CA PHE A 180 6.82 -17.51 -10.13
C PHE A 180 7.26 -18.70 -11.00
N SER A 181 6.79 -19.90 -10.67
CA SER A 181 7.10 -21.13 -11.39
C SER A 181 6.58 -21.14 -12.84
N GLU A 182 5.51 -20.39 -13.14
CA GLU A 182 4.95 -20.27 -14.50
C GLU A 182 5.66 -19.22 -15.36
N ASN A 183 6.11 -18.11 -14.76
CA ASN A 183 6.55 -16.93 -15.50
C ASN A 183 8.08 -16.76 -15.48
N TYR A 184 8.77 -17.37 -14.52
CA TYR A 184 10.22 -17.27 -14.32
C TYR A 184 10.81 -18.66 -14.17
N THR A 185 10.58 -19.50 -15.18
CA THR A 185 10.90 -20.94 -15.13
C THR A 185 12.39 -21.21 -14.95
N SER A 186 13.26 -20.40 -15.55
CA SER A 186 14.72 -20.52 -15.44
C SER A 186 15.24 -20.32 -14.02
N GLU A 187 14.62 -19.42 -13.26
CA GLU A 187 15.00 -19.08 -11.89
C GLU A 187 14.30 -19.97 -10.86
N ALA A 188 13.18 -20.57 -11.22
CA ALA A 188 12.38 -21.41 -10.35
C ALA A 188 12.88 -22.87 -10.26
N HIS A 189 13.55 -23.37 -11.30
CA HIS A 189 14.12 -24.72 -11.36
C HIS A 189 15.58 -24.74 -10.89
#